data_AF-A0A8B6GDF9-F1
#
_entry.id   AF-A0A8B6GDF9-F1
#
_cell.length_a   1.000
_cell.length_b   1.000
_cell.length_c   1.000
_cell.angle_alpha   90.00
_cell.angle_beta   90.00
_cell.angle_gamma   90.00
#
_symmetry.space_group_name_H-M   'P 1'
#
loop_
_entity.id
_entity.type
_entity.pdbx_description
1 polymer ?
#
loop_
_entity_poly.entity_id
_entity_poly.type
_entity_poly.pdbx_seq_one_letter_code
_entity_poly.pdbx_strand_id
1 'polypeptide(L)'
;MDHLIVKVTGVWILITMFCALSVEAAYGESCTTTANCTDPQNICSSYNCICSNTTFRNNTDECATRIAFNETCDDTDSAADQCAQANMGCLNDGPGIYKCLCNSDYYESNGTCYDRMKPYEACDDGQCVVHATCNVGNCTCDMGYEASPIVSPTQCNGAGGETVPILYILAMVKVLSQMLISF
;
A
#
# COMPACT_ATOMS: atom_id res chain seq x y z
N MET A 1 -43.84 3.52 10.92
CA MET A 1 -43.70 3.44 12.39
C MET A 1 -45.05 3.02 12.93
N ASP A 2 -45.25 1.71 13.11
CA ASP A 2 -46.53 1.20 13.57
C ASP A 2 -46.54 1.17 15.11
N HIS A 3 -47.53 1.85 15.69
CA HIS A 3 -47.71 1.92 17.13
C HIS A 3 -48.72 0.85 17.57
N LEU A 4 -48.28 -0.07 18.43
CA LEU A 4 -49.20 -1.00 19.09
C LEU A 4 -49.73 -0.35 20.37
N ILE A 5 -51.02 -0.03 20.37
CA ILE A 5 -51.70 0.53 21.55
C ILE A 5 -52.32 -0.63 22.32
N VAL A 6 -51.83 -0.89 23.54
CA VAL A 6 -52.35 -1.96 24.41
C VAL A 6 -53.00 -1.33 25.65
N LYS A 7 -54.19 -1.81 26.01
CA LYS A 7 -54.94 -1.35 27.19
C LYS A 7 -54.76 -2.34 28.33
N VAL A 8 -54.06 -1.92 29.40
CA VAL A 8 -53.88 -2.72 30.62
C VAL A 8 -54.53 -1.96 31.77
N THR A 9 -55.48 -2.59 32.47
CA THR A 9 -56.15 -2.03 33.66
C THR A 9 -56.68 -0.60 33.49
N GLY A 10 -57.24 -0.29 32.32
CA GLY A 10 -57.82 1.04 32.04
C GLY A 10 -56.82 2.13 31.67
N VAL A 11 -55.51 1.84 31.67
CA VAL A 11 -54.45 2.75 31.23
C VAL A 11 -54.03 2.39 29.80
N TRP A 12 -53.92 3.40 28.95
CA TRP A 12 -53.40 3.25 27.60
C TRP A 12 -51.87 3.32 27.65
N ILE A 13 -51.21 2.20 27.38
CA ILE A 13 -49.74 2.14 27.33
C ILE A 13 -49.34 2.22 25.85
N LEU A 14 -48.60 3.28 25.51
CA LEU A 14 -47.99 3.42 24.20
C LEU A 14 -46.69 2.61 24.21
N ILE A 15 -46.74 1.38 23.69
CA ILE A 15 -45.51 0.59 23.54
C ILE A 15 -44.91 1.01 22.21
N THR A 16 -43.90 1.89 22.27
CA THR A 16 -43.01 2.11 21.12
C THR A 16 -42.23 0.83 20.93
N MET A 17 -42.68 0.00 19.99
CA MET A 17 -41.89 -1.12 19.50
C MET A 17 -40.68 -0.49 18.83
N PHE A 18 -39.57 -0.41 19.56
CA PHE A 18 -38.27 -0.21 18.93
C PHE A 18 -38.13 -1.43 18.02
N CYS A 19 -38.39 -1.26 16.72
CA CYS A 19 -37.81 -2.16 15.75
C CYS A 19 -36.35 -2.25 16.16
N ALA A 20 -35.88 -3.45 16.47
CA ALA A 20 -34.46 -3.73 16.34
C ALA A 20 -34.17 -3.45 14.86
N LEU A 21 -33.83 -2.19 14.56
CA LEU A 21 -33.09 -1.85 13.37
C LEU A 21 -31.86 -2.73 13.48
N SER A 22 -31.78 -3.77 12.66
CA SER A 22 -30.48 -4.29 12.28
C SER A 22 -29.73 -3.05 11.83
N VAL A 23 -28.76 -2.62 12.65
CA VAL A 23 -27.86 -1.52 12.30
C VAL A 23 -26.97 -2.12 11.23
N GLU A 24 -27.50 -2.12 10.02
CA GLU A 24 -26.87 -2.57 8.80
C GLU A 24 -25.93 -1.43 8.39
N ALA A 25 -24.68 -1.55 8.86
CA ALA A 25 -23.62 -0.58 8.65
C ALA A 25 -22.92 -0.85 7.31
N ALA A 26 -22.90 0.16 6.43
CA ALA A 26 -22.17 0.12 5.17
C ALA A 26 -20.64 0.28 5.38
N TYR A 27 -19.85 0.16 4.30
CA TYR A 27 -18.42 0.42 4.37
C TYR A 27 -18.13 1.80 4.98
N GLY A 28 -17.17 1.86 5.91
CA GLY A 28 -16.76 3.07 6.62
C GLY A 28 -17.71 3.51 7.74
N GLU A 29 -18.90 2.89 7.87
CA GLU A 29 -19.82 3.20 8.95
C GLU A 29 -19.44 2.51 10.25
N SER A 30 -19.90 3.10 11.36
CA SER A 30 -19.55 2.60 12.68
C SER A 30 -20.20 1.26 13.00
N CYS A 31 -19.40 0.35 13.55
CA CYS A 31 -19.80 -1.00 13.92
C CYS A 31 -19.37 -1.32 15.35
N THR A 32 -20.12 -2.22 15.99
CA THR A 32 -19.72 -2.83 17.26
C THR A 32 -19.27 -4.27 17.09
N THR A 33 -19.81 -4.96 16.08
CA THR A 33 -19.42 -6.32 15.70
C THR A 33 -19.48 -6.47 14.19
N THR A 34 -18.78 -7.47 13.63
CA THR A 34 -18.82 -7.78 12.19
C THR A 34 -20.23 -8.12 11.71
N ALA A 35 -21.10 -8.67 12.57
CA ALA A 35 -22.49 -8.99 12.21
C ALA A 35 -23.35 -7.75 11.93
N ASN A 36 -22.88 -6.55 12.29
CA ASN A 36 -23.55 -5.30 11.98
C ASN A 36 -23.26 -4.84 10.55
N CYS A 37 -22.20 -5.34 9.90
CA CYS A 37 -21.85 -4.89 8.55
C CYS A 37 -22.79 -5.52 7.52
N THR A 38 -23.27 -4.73 6.55
CA THR A 38 -24.18 -5.19 5.48
C THR A 38 -23.52 -6.17 4.53
N ASP A 39 -22.28 -5.89 4.15
CA ASP A 39 -21.47 -6.75 3.29
C ASP A 39 -20.89 -7.92 4.10
N PRO A 40 -21.14 -9.19 3.72
CA PRO A 40 -20.53 -10.35 4.36
C PRO A 40 -19.00 -10.37 4.32
N GLN A 41 -18.39 -9.62 3.39
CA GLN A 41 -16.94 -9.48 3.24
C GLN A 41 -16.36 -8.33 4.08
N ASN A 42 -17.21 -7.51 4.71
CA ASN A 42 -16.78 -6.50 5.67
C ASN A 42 -16.43 -7.16 7.00
N ILE A 43 -15.43 -6.60 7.67
CA ILE A 43 -15.06 -6.89 9.05
C ILE A 43 -15.15 -5.62 9.88
N CYS A 44 -15.55 -5.74 11.14
CA CYS A 44 -15.55 -4.60 12.05
C CYS A 44 -14.13 -4.38 12.60
N SER A 45 -13.47 -3.30 12.18
CA SER A 45 -12.11 -2.95 12.60
C SER A 45 -12.04 -1.49 12.99
N SER A 46 -11.41 -1.18 14.13
CA SER A 46 -11.34 0.19 14.67
C SER A 46 -12.72 0.88 14.77
N TYR A 47 -13.74 0.11 15.13
CA TYR A 47 -15.16 0.54 15.19
C TYR A 47 -15.78 0.95 13.85
N ASN A 48 -15.17 0.61 12.70
CA ASN A 48 -15.76 0.84 11.37
C ASN A 48 -15.81 -0.45 10.54
N CYS A 49 -16.82 -0.59 9.69
CA CYS A 49 -16.88 -1.68 8.71
C CYS A 49 -15.85 -1.43 7.60
N ILE A 50 -14.90 -2.35 7.42
CA ILE A 50 -13.89 -2.28 6.37
C ILE A 50 -13.80 -3.62 5.64
N CYS A 51 -13.26 -3.64 4.43
CA CYS A 51 -13.00 -4.89 3.72
C CYS A 51 -11.98 -5.77 4.47
N SER A 52 -12.17 -7.08 4.39
CA SER A 52 -11.22 -8.08 4.88
C SER A 52 -9.84 -7.94 4.20
N ASN A 53 -8.84 -8.65 4.72
CA ASN A 53 -7.51 -8.67 4.10
C ASN A 53 -7.48 -9.31 2.70
N THR A 54 -8.47 -10.14 2.34
CA THR A 54 -8.61 -10.78 1.03
C THR A 54 -9.47 -9.99 0.05
N THR A 55 -10.10 -8.91 0.50
CA THR A 55 -10.98 -8.06 -0.30
C THR A 55 -10.49 -6.61 -0.31
N PHE A 56 -11.04 -5.81 -1.23
CA PHE A 56 -10.75 -4.38 -1.36
C PHE A 56 -12.05 -3.62 -1.67
N ARG A 57 -12.08 -2.32 -1.39
CA ARG A 57 -13.22 -1.46 -1.72
C ARG A 57 -13.18 -1.10 -3.19
N ASN A 58 -14.20 -1.49 -3.94
CA ASN A 58 -14.37 -1.08 -5.33
C ASN A 58 -15.00 0.32 -5.44
N ASN A 59 -15.25 0.77 -6.67
CA ASN A 59 -15.87 2.07 -6.96
C ASN A 59 -17.38 2.15 -6.62
N THR A 60 -18.03 1.04 -6.26
CA THR A 60 -19.42 0.97 -5.79
C THR A 60 -19.53 0.91 -4.27
N ASP A 61 -18.42 1.09 -3.53
CA ASP A 61 -18.33 0.99 -2.07
C ASP A 61 -18.62 -0.42 -1.52
N GLU A 62 -18.46 -1.45 -2.35
CA GLU A 62 -18.60 -2.86 -2.01
C GLU A 62 -17.23 -3.54 -1.91
N CYS A 63 -17.14 -4.61 -1.12
CA CYS A 63 -15.90 -5.36 -0.99
C CYS A 63 -15.79 -6.43 -2.08
N ALA A 64 -14.90 -6.19 -3.04
CA ALA A 64 -14.56 -7.13 -4.10
C ALA A 64 -13.33 -7.96 -3.74
N THR A 65 -13.20 -9.17 -4.31
CA THR A 65 -12.00 -9.99 -4.16
C THR A 65 -10.80 -9.30 -4.79
N ARG A 66 -9.65 -9.32 -4.10
CA ARG A 66 -8.41 -8.75 -4.65
C ARG A 66 -8.03 -9.38 -6.00
N ILE A 67 -7.48 -8.54 -6.87
CA ILE A 67 -7.16 -8.81 -8.28
C ILE A 67 -5.83 -9.54 -8.39
N ALA A 68 -5.75 -10.59 -9.21
CA ALA A 68 -4.55 -11.41 -9.34
C ALA A 68 -3.47 -10.74 -10.20
N PHE A 69 -2.26 -11.33 -10.23
CA PHE A 69 -1.17 -10.85 -11.07
C PHE A 69 -1.59 -10.76 -12.54
N ASN A 70 -1.21 -9.67 -13.22
CA ASN A 70 -1.44 -9.41 -14.64
C ASN A 70 -2.93 -9.32 -15.04
N GLU A 71 -3.83 -9.19 -14.06
CA GLU A 71 -5.24 -8.87 -14.30
C GLU A 71 -5.47 -7.35 -14.27
N THR A 72 -6.50 -6.92 -15.00
CA THR A 72 -6.84 -5.50 -15.13
C THR A 72 -7.33 -4.92 -13.81
N CYS A 73 -6.83 -3.75 -13.47
CA CYS A 73 -7.27 -2.96 -12.32
C CYS A 73 -7.69 -1.55 -12.76
N ASP A 74 -8.34 -0.82 -11.87
CA ASP A 74 -8.84 0.55 -12.11
C ASP A 74 -7.91 1.55 -11.41
N ASP A 75 -7.40 2.56 -12.12
CA ASP A 75 -6.46 3.57 -11.59
C ASP A 75 -7.14 4.74 -10.86
N THR A 76 -8.47 4.75 -10.78
CA THR A 76 -9.20 5.79 -10.04
C THR A 76 -8.90 5.67 -8.54
N ASP A 77 -8.68 6.80 -7.87
CA ASP A 77 -8.02 7.05 -6.56
C ASP A 77 -8.30 6.12 -5.34
N SER A 78 -9.15 5.09 -5.46
CA SER A 78 -9.27 3.94 -4.54
C SER A 78 -8.42 2.72 -4.95
N ALA A 79 -7.52 2.90 -5.92
CA ALA A 79 -6.75 1.85 -6.59
C ALA A 79 -5.60 1.21 -5.79
N ALA A 80 -5.15 1.85 -4.71
CA ALA A 80 -3.87 1.52 -4.08
C ALA A 80 -3.80 0.09 -3.53
N ASP A 81 -4.95 -0.53 -3.21
CA ASP A 81 -5.02 -1.86 -2.59
C ASP A 81 -5.92 -2.85 -3.37
N GLN A 82 -6.11 -2.68 -4.69
CA GLN A 82 -6.93 -3.64 -5.44
C GLN A 82 -6.25 -5.00 -5.62
N CYS A 83 -4.92 -5.04 -5.63
CA CYS A 83 -4.14 -6.22 -5.97
C CYS A 83 -4.00 -7.22 -4.81
N ALA A 84 -3.85 -8.50 -5.16
CA ALA A 84 -3.82 -9.62 -4.21
C ALA A 84 -2.65 -9.63 -3.23
N GLN A 85 -1.54 -8.97 -3.57
CA GLN A 85 -0.33 -8.92 -2.76
C GLN A 85 0.02 -7.47 -2.42
N ALA A 86 0.52 -7.23 -1.20
CA ALA A 86 0.96 -5.89 -0.77
C ALA A 86 2.14 -5.34 -1.61
N ASN A 87 2.92 -6.23 -2.24
CA ASN A 87 4.06 -5.88 -3.07
C ASN A 87 3.67 -5.60 -4.54
N MET A 88 2.38 -5.66 -4.84
CA MET A 88 1.82 -5.30 -6.14
C MET A 88 1.22 -3.90 -6.11
N GLY A 89 1.20 -3.26 -7.27
CA GLY A 89 0.47 -2.03 -7.51
C GLY A 89 -0.38 -2.16 -8.76
N CYS A 90 -1.40 -1.32 -8.86
CA CYS A 90 -2.13 -1.11 -10.11
C CYS A 90 -1.29 -0.22 -11.03
N LEU A 91 -0.46 -0.84 -11.86
CA LEU A 91 0.54 -0.15 -12.69
C LEU A 91 0.10 -0.09 -14.14
N ASN A 92 0.54 0.95 -14.86
CA ASN A 92 0.25 1.11 -16.27
C ASN A 92 1.00 0.05 -17.10
N ASP A 93 0.27 -0.72 -17.90
CA ASP A 93 0.80 -1.73 -18.84
C ASP A 93 0.59 -1.31 -20.31
N GLY A 94 0.32 -0.03 -20.55
CA GLY A 94 0.06 0.52 -21.87
C GLY A 94 -0.98 1.66 -21.87
N PRO A 95 -1.24 2.29 -23.02
CA PRO A 95 -2.16 3.42 -23.12
C PRO A 95 -3.56 3.07 -22.61
N GLY A 96 -3.93 3.58 -21.42
CA GLY A 96 -5.22 3.34 -20.78
C GLY A 96 -5.43 1.92 -20.23
N ILE A 97 -4.38 1.12 -20.10
CA ILE A 97 -4.44 -0.23 -19.54
C ILE A 97 -3.66 -0.23 -18.22
N TYR A 98 -4.33 -0.63 -17.14
CA TYR A 98 -3.71 -0.83 -15.84
C TYR A 98 -3.88 -2.26 -15.39
N LYS A 99 -2.82 -2.81 -14.79
CA LYS A 99 -2.80 -4.17 -14.30
C LYS A 99 -2.12 -4.26 -12.95
N CYS A 100 -2.48 -5.29 -12.20
CA CYS A 100 -1.79 -5.66 -10.98
C CYS A 100 -0.41 -6.26 -11.31
N LEU A 101 0.62 -5.44 -11.15
CA LEU A 101 2.02 -5.77 -11.44
C LEU A 101 2.86 -5.56 -10.18
N CYS A 102 4.04 -6.18 -10.13
CA CYS A 102 4.97 -5.98 -9.02
C CYS A 102 5.46 -4.52 -8.99
N ASN A 103 5.48 -3.93 -7.80
CA ASN A 103 6.06 -2.60 -7.60
C ASN A 103 7.55 -2.59 -7.99
N SER A 104 8.13 -1.41 -8.23
CA SER A 104 9.48 -1.26 -8.79
C SER A 104 10.59 -1.96 -8.01
N ASP A 105 10.42 -2.13 -6.69
CA ASP A 105 11.39 -2.79 -5.81
C ASP A 105 11.29 -4.32 -5.82
N TYR A 106 10.30 -4.87 -6.53
CA TYR A 106 10.03 -6.30 -6.59
C TYR A 106 10.16 -6.83 -8.03
N TYR A 107 10.57 -8.08 -8.16
CA TYR A 107 10.55 -8.82 -9.42
C TYR A 107 9.47 -9.90 -9.35
N GLU A 108 8.92 -10.23 -10.52
CA GLU A 108 7.93 -11.30 -10.61
C GLU A 108 8.59 -12.65 -10.79
N SER A 109 8.09 -13.65 -10.07
CA SER A 109 8.35 -15.05 -10.34
C SER A 109 7.12 -15.88 -10.01
N ASN A 110 6.58 -16.58 -11.02
CA ASN A 110 5.38 -17.43 -10.92
C ASN A 110 4.16 -16.71 -10.31
N GLY A 111 3.93 -15.46 -10.72
CA GLY A 111 2.81 -14.63 -10.26
C GLY A 111 2.99 -14.07 -8.85
N THR A 112 4.17 -14.22 -8.25
CA THR A 112 4.51 -13.69 -6.91
C THR A 112 5.59 -12.63 -7.02
N CYS A 113 5.46 -11.57 -6.22
CA CYS A 113 6.42 -10.46 -6.19
C CYS A 113 7.44 -10.64 -5.07
N TYR A 114 8.70 -10.85 -5.45
CA TYR A 114 9.84 -11.05 -4.56
C TYR A 114 10.75 -9.82 -4.56
N ASP A 115 11.45 -9.56 -3.46
CA ASP A 115 12.41 -8.45 -3.37
C ASP A 115 13.47 -8.57 -4.46
N ARG A 116 13.77 -7.48 -5.17
CA ARG A 116 14.85 -7.46 -6.15
C ARG A 116 16.22 -7.73 -5.51
N MET A 117 17.05 -8.46 -6.26
CA MET A 117 18.42 -8.79 -5.87
C MET A 117 19.29 -7.55 -5.84
N LYS A 118 20.02 -7.37 -4.75
CA LYS A 118 20.89 -6.22 -4.51
C LYS A 118 22.16 -6.30 -5.36
N PRO A 119 22.92 -5.20 -5.48
CA PRO A 119 24.23 -5.24 -6.11
C PRO A 119 25.11 -6.34 -5.52
N TYR A 120 25.78 -7.09 -6.38
CA TYR A 120 26.67 -8.20 -6.06
C TYR A 120 26.00 -9.48 -5.51
N GLU A 121 24.67 -9.53 -5.43
CA GLU A 121 23.94 -10.76 -5.13
C GLU A 121 23.76 -11.63 -6.37
N ALA A 122 23.61 -12.94 -6.13
CA ALA A 122 23.37 -13.91 -7.19
C ALA A 122 21.98 -13.71 -7.82
N CYS A 123 21.90 -13.79 -9.15
CA CYS A 123 20.68 -13.48 -9.88
C CYS A 123 20.50 -14.32 -11.15
N ASP A 124 19.26 -14.30 -11.64
CA ASP A 124 18.89 -14.53 -13.03
C ASP A 124 18.47 -13.21 -13.71
N ASP A 125 18.28 -13.27 -15.03
CA ASP A 125 17.86 -12.12 -15.84
C ASP A 125 16.58 -11.47 -15.28
N GLY A 126 16.62 -10.16 -15.07
CA GLY A 126 15.48 -9.34 -14.64
C GLY A 126 15.21 -9.29 -13.13
N GLN A 127 15.98 -10.01 -12.31
CA GLN A 127 15.79 -10.06 -10.85
C GLN A 127 16.47 -8.92 -10.08
N CYS A 128 17.44 -8.25 -10.69
CA CYS A 128 18.22 -7.20 -10.04
C CYS A 128 17.39 -5.92 -9.79
N VAL A 129 17.85 -5.11 -8.83
CA VAL A 129 17.30 -3.77 -8.57
C VAL A 129 17.28 -2.89 -9.82
N VAL A 130 16.45 -1.85 -9.81
CA VAL A 130 16.37 -0.89 -10.93
C VAL A 130 17.77 -0.32 -11.22
N HIS A 131 18.09 -0.20 -12.52
CA HIS A 131 19.41 0.21 -13.01
C HIS A 131 20.56 -0.77 -12.68
N ALA A 132 20.24 -2.06 -12.56
CA ALA A 132 21.21 -3.14 -12.50
C ALA A 132 20.82 -4.26 -13.46
N THR A 133 21.84 -4.88 -14.05
CA THR A 133 21.69 -6.03 -14.93
C THR A 133 22.39 -7.24 -14.32
N CYS A 134 21.83 -8.43 -14.52
CA CYS A 134 22.47 -9.67 -14.11
C CYS A 134 23.64 -9.99 -15.05
N ASN A 135 24.86 -9.99 -14.53
CA ASN A 135 26.07 -10.24 -15.31
C ASN A 135 26.87 -11.38 -14.69
N VAL A 136 27.05 -12.46 -15.46
CA VAL A 136 27.71 -13.70 -15.01
C VAL A 136 27.12 -14.20 -13.67
N GLY A 137 25.79 -14.14 -13.56
CA GLY A 137 25.05 -14.59 -12.38
C GLY A 137 25.14 -13.68 -11.16
N ASN A 138 25.63 -12.45 -11.28
CA ASN A 138 25.59 -11.46 -10.20
C ASN A 138 25.04 -10.11 -10.67
N CYS A 139 24.31 -9.42 -9.80
CA CYS A 139 23.78 -8.10 -10.14
C CYS A 139 24.90 -7.06 -10.20
N THR A 140 25.02 -6.39 -11.33
CA THR A 140 25.95 -5.29 -11.55
C THR A 140 25.19 -4.03 -11.94
N CYS A 141 25.49 -2.90 -11.29
CA CYS A 141 24.88 -1.62 -11.66
C CYS A 141 25.21 -1.26 -13.11
N ASP A 142 24.23 -0.71 -13.80
CA ASP A 142 24.37 -0.24 -15.17
C ASP A 142 25.32 0.97 -15.24
N MET A 143 25.84 1.24 -16.44
CA MET A 143 26.77 2.36 -16.64
C MET A 143 26.16 3.69 -16.17
N GLY A 144 26.88 4.39 -15.28
CA GLY A 144 26.44 5.66 -14.69
C GLY A 144 25.72 5.54 -13.35
N TYR A 145 25.50 4.32 -12.87
CA TYR A 145 24.95 4.00 -11.55
C TYR A 145 25.98 3.27 -10.69
N GLU A 146 26.03 3.60 -9.40
CA GLU A 146 26.94 2.97 -8.45
C GLU A 146 26.20 2.57 -7.17
N ALA A 147 26.59 1.43 -6.60
CA ALA A 147 26.16 1.01 -5.29
C ALA A 147 27.10 1.65 -4.25
N SER A 148 26.55 2.45 -3.35
CA SER A 148 27.34 3.00 -2.25
C SER A 148 27.27 2.05 -1.06
N PRO A 149 28.38 1.40 -0.67
CA PRO A 149 28.37 0.43 0.43
C PRO A 149 28.01 1.06 1.79
N ILE A 150 28.04 2.40 1.89
CA ILE A 150 27.74 3.14 3.12
C ILE A 150 26.38 3.84 3.03
N VAL A 151 26.04 4.42 1.87
CA VAL A 151 24.86 5.31 1.74
C VAL A 151 23.63 4.57 1.19
N SER A 152 23.81 3.64 0.26
CA SER A 152 22.72 2.81 -0.25
C SER A 152 23.27 1.48 -0.78
N PRO A 153 23.53 0.51 0.12
CA PRO A 153 24.10 -0.78 -0.26
C PRO A 153 23.09 -1.66 -0.99
N THR A 154 21.82 -1.25 -1.05
CA THR A 154 20.71 -2.03 -1.60
C THR A 154 20.21 -1.51 -2.93
N GLN A 155 20.73 -0.39 -3.46
CA GLN A 155 20.25 0.22 -4.71
C GLN A 155 21.41 0.72 -5.57
N CYS A 156 21.20 0.75 -6.89
CA CYS A 156 22.11 1.39 -7.83
C CYS A 156 21.63 2.81 -8.08
N ASN A 157 22.33 3.79 -7.49
CA ASN A 157 21.96 5.20 -7.60
C ASN A 157 22.85 5.89 -8.63
N GLY A 158 22.24 6.80 -9.41
CA GLY A 158 22.98 7.59 -10.39
C GLY A 158 23.92 8.57 -9.70
N ALA A 159 25.07 8.83 -10.31
CA ALA A 159 26.10 9.77 -9.79
C ALA A 159 25.63 11.24 -9.62
N GLY A 160 24.37 11.57 -9.95
CA GLY A 160 23.77 12.89 -9.83
C GLY A 160 22.78 13.09 -8.67
N GLY A 161 22.59 12.08 -7.81
CA GLY A 161 21.53 12.08 -6.78
C GLY A 161 21.90 12.65 -5.40
N GLU A 162 23.17 12.89 -5.11
CA GLU A 162 23.56 13.43 -3.80
C GLU A 162 23.57 14.97 -3.82
N THR A 163 22.42 15.57 -3.48
CA THR A 163 22.47 16.87 -2.81
C THR A 163 23.07 16.62 -1.42
N VAL A 164 24.40 16.71 -1.33
CA VAL A 164 25.07 16.79 -0.02
C VAL A 164 24.40 17.94 0.72
N PRO A 165 23.76 17.72 1.89
CA PRO A 165 23.08 18.80 2.58
C PRO A 165 24.09 19.92 2.80
N ILE A 166 23.78 21.15 2.36
CA ILE A 166 24.63 22.35 2.47
C ILE A 166 25.18 22.51 3.90
N LEU A 167 24.49 21.96 4.90
CA LEU A 167 24.92 21.88 6.29
C LEU A 167 26.28 21.18 6.49
N TYR A 168 26.59 20.14 5.70
CA TYR A 168 27.86 19.40 5.76
C TYR A 168 29.02 20.21 5.15
N ILE A 169 28.76 20.95 4.07
CA ILE A 169 29.74 21.87 3.46
C ILE A 169 30.02 23.04 4.41
N LEU A 170 28.98 23.62 5.02
CA LEU A 170 29.13 24.67 6.03
C LEU A 170 29.87 24.18 7.28
N ALA A 171 29.69 22.93 7.69
CA ALA A 171 30.42 22.34 8.81
C ALA A 171 31.93 22.25 8.52
N MET A 172 32.31 21.81 7.31
CA MET A 172 33.71 21.79 6.87
C MET A 172 34.31 23.21 6.78
N VAL A 173 33.57 24.19 6.27
CA VAL A 173 34.02 25.60 6.21
C VAL A 173 34.21 26.20 7.61
N LYS A 174 33.34 25.88 8.57
CA LYS A 174 33.44 26.35 9.97
C LYS A 174 34.63 25.74 10.71
N VAL A 175 34.98 24.49 10.41
CA VAL A 175 36.16 23.82 10.96
C VAL A 175 37.45 24.41 10.36
N LEU A 176 37.46 24.72 9.06
CA LEU A 176 38.59 25.39 8.39
C LEU A 176 38.79 26.83 8.89
N SER A 177 37.71 27.59 9.15
CA SER A 177 37.85 28.97 9.65
C SER A 177 38.37 29.04 11.09
N GLN A 178 38.06 28.05 11.94
CA GLN A 178 38.59 27.98 13.31
C GLN A 178 40.08 27.61 13.36
N MET A 179 40.57 26.84 12.39
CA MET A 179 42.00 26.52 12.28
C MET A 179 42.84 27.70 11.77
N LEU A 180 42.28 28.59 10.95
CA LEU A 180 42.99 29.78 10.43
C LEU A 180 43.09 30.95 11.44
N ILE A 181 42.33 30.93 12.54
CA ILE A 181 42.37 31.97 13.59
C ILE A 181 43.38 31.61 14.71
N SER A 182 43.99 30.42 14.64
CA SER A 182 44.93 29.93 15.67
C SER A 182 46.42 30.08 15.31
N PHE A 183 46.77 30.94 14.34
CA PHE A 183 48.15 31.30 13.97
C PHE A 183 48.42 32.79 14.16
#